data_AF-A0A2I1CLM4-F1
#
_entry.id   AF-A0A2I1CLM4-F1
#
_cell.length_a   1.000
_cell.length_b   1.000
_cell.length_c   1.000
_cell.angle_alpha   90.00
_cell.angle_beta   90.00
_cell.angle_gamma   90.00
#
_symmetry.space_group_name_H-M   'P 1'
#
loop_
_entity.id
_entity.type
_entity.pdbx_description
1 polymer ?
#
loop_
_entity_poly.entity_id
_entity_poly.type
_entity_poly.pdbx_seq_one_letter_code
_entity_poly.pdbx_strand_id
1 'polypeptide(L)'
;MPSYSVVPSIFGPVTSHDPHLSSFPSDESSLTIPISLAPGRAIPTRTSLSLTTLTTTTIAATSTSTAQNHQADPSVPDPSSRANTSNVGAVSLAVEQMIGKAKGSIIVLSSLIAYVSINSLVRALNPDTFIWYDEDRDEQRWIASSRSWFDRKACRWLSLCGTAHFHTVGPRFGQRKVLTESNASVSAQDEAAPWRSFWFREPEHPADQWDDDAERSLREIPDYVFEYAPLVHLFSKEQFWPCDIAEHLFHTTPMLNYTPVQSQHNHPTLEDLDQLNQWQDGRYVFLTSNDDVEERPPWMEGEKNIPVSPDEHSEESWSDWDGRLDGAIPGDTPEGRLKWYDTNHKLMSEDEAANLPLEDLGYSKPEDLLQDERVRDELRKRYGGEPIKMQETGGRSDAPAVLLVVDKGNGIVDAFWFFFYSFNLGNVVLNVRFGNHIGDWEHCLVRFYNGKPKALFFSAHSAGEAYSYEAVEKIGQRPVIYSAAGTHAMYATPGVHSYVLPWGLLHDQTDRGPLWDPLLNSHMYTYDHVNDTLRASTASPLAPTEWFYFNGHWGDKFYPLGDHRQYRFAGQYHYVNGPLGPRFKHLDRRKVCQGPDEDPCVIKDWVGEKMRLKRLSNPQPHENPV
;
A
#
# COMPACT_ATOMS: atom_id res chain seq x y z
N MET A 1 -64.83 -12.32 -6.24
CA MET A 1 -65.99 -11.79 -5.50
C MET A 1 -65.97 -12.35 -4.07
N PRO A 2 -66.50 -11.65 -3.05
CA PRO A 2 -65.95 -11.74 -1.68
C PRO A 2 -66.94 -12.23 -0.60
N SER A 3 -66.42 -12.65 0.56
CA SER A 3 -67.05 -12.71 1.91
C SER A 3 -66.16 -13.55 2.85
N TYR A 4 -66.08 -13.38 4.19
CA TYR A 4 -66.31 -12.26 5.12
C TYR A 4 -65.51 -12.60 6.42
N SER A 5 -64.84 -11.59 7.03
CA SER A 5 -64.72 -11.21 8.47
C SER A 5 -64.71 -12.28 9.61
N VAL A 6 -64.18 -12.07 10.83
CA VAL A 6 -64.23 -10.92 11.77
C VAL A 6 -63.06 -11.00 12.79
N VAL A 7 -62.62 -9.85 13.33
CA VAL A 7 -61.72 -9.72 14.52
C VAL A 7 -62.52 -9.21 15.72
N PRO A 8 -62.20 -9.61 16.97
CA PRO A 8 -61.90 -8.57 17.95
C PRO A 8 -60.71 -8.89 18.89
N SER A 9 -59.97 -7.84 19.27
CA SER A 9 -58.98 -7.80 20.35
C SER A 9 -59.62 -7.35 21.67
N ILE A 10 -58.91 -7.51 22.82
CA ILE A 10 -58.81 -6.55 23.97
C ILE A 10 -58.25 -7.21 25.26
N PHE A 11 -57.10 -6.68 25.76
CA PHE A 11 -56.59 -6.63 27.16
C PHE A 11 -56.47 -7.95 27.99
N GLY A 12 -55.67 -8.14 29.05
CA GLY A 12 -54.74 -7.31 29.84
C GLY A 12 -54.06 -8.19 30.94
N PRO A 13 -53.13 -7.68 31.77
CA PRO A 13 -52.11 -8.51 32.45
C PRO A 13 -52.46 -9.02 33.87
N VAL A 14 -51.65 -9.96 34.37
CA VAL A 14 -51.66 -10.47 35.77
C VAL A 14 -50.34 -10.11 36.47
N THR A 15 -50.42 -9.82 37.77
CA THR A 15 -49.33 -9.25 38.58
C THR A 15 -48.95 -10.08 39.81
N SER A 16 -47.74 -9.80 40.34
CA SER A 16 -47.39 -9.79 41.78
C SER A 16 -47.35 -11.12 42.57
N HIS A 17 -46.18 -11.43 43.16
CA HIS A 17 -46.01 -11.30 44.62
C HIS A 17 -44.55 -11.21 45.09
N ASP A 18 -44.29 -10.23 45.96
CA ASP A 18 -43.08 -9.94 46.76
C ASP A 18 -43.56 -9.76 48.23
N PRO A 19 -42.76 -9.96 49.32
CA PRO A 19 -41.92 -8.86 49.88
C PRO A 19 -40.69 -9.36 50.73
N HIS A 20 -39.85 -8.62 51.48
CA HIS A 20 -39.65 -7.19 51.86
C HIS A 20 -38.11 -6.87 51.74
N LEU A 21 -37.55 -5.65 51.55
CA LEU A 21 -37.95 -4.23 51.70
C LEU A 21 -37.48 -3.51 53.00
N SER A 22 -36.26 -2.96 53.00
CA SER A 22 -35.78 -1.82 53.84
C SER A 22 -34.50 -1.18 53.25
N SER A 23 -34.24 0.13 53.14
CA SER A 23 -35.02 1.37 52.99
C SER A 23 -34.08 2.60 53.08
N PHE A 24 -33.70 3.21 51.94
CA PHE A 24 -33.27 4.62 51.73
C PHE A 24 -32.00 5.18 52.45
N PRO A 25 -31.40 6.31 51.98
CA PRO A 25 -31.83 7.23 50.90
C PRO A 25 -30.86 7.40 49.71
N SER A 26 -31.33 8.19 48.74
CA SER A 26 -30.71 8.59 47.47
C SER A 26 -29.78 9.81 47.57
N ASP A 27 -28.74 9.85 46.73
CA ASP A 27 -28.10 11.08 46.25
C ASP A 27 -27.79 10.94 44.74
N GLU A 28 -28.35 11.83 43.90
CA GLU A 28 -27.91 12.02 42.52
C GLU A 28 -26.76 13.05 42.48
N SER A 29 -25.72 12.81 41.69
CA SER A 29 -24.66 13.79 41.43
C SER A 29 -24.36 13.93 39.94
N SER A 30 -25.27 14.61 39.22
CA SER A 30 -25.03 15.08 37.85
C SER A 30 -24.09 16.30 37.84
N LEU A 31 -22.80 16.07 37.55
CA LEU A 31 -21.79 17.13 37.50
C LEU A 31 -21.79 17.86 36.14
N THR A 32 -22.79 18.71 35.95
CA THR A 32 -22.87 19.65 34.82
C THR A 32 -21.99 20.88 35.09
N ILE A 33 -20.87 21.03 34.38
CA ILE A 33 -20.03 22.24 34.46
C ILE A 33 -20.52 23.26 33.41
N PRO A 34 -20.90 24.50 33.80
CA PRO A 34 -21.44 25.48 32.87
C PRO A 34 -20.32 26.23 32.11
N ILE A 35 -20.38 26.22 30.78
CA ILE A 35 -19.65 27.19 29.95
C ILE A 35 -20.55 28.41 29.75
N SER A 36 -20.13 29.55 30.31
CA SER A 36 -20.85 30.82 30.22
C SER A 36 -20.85 31.38 28.79
N LEU A 37 -22.02 31.76 28.30
CA LEU A 37 -22.25 32.24 26.93
C LEU A 37 -22.99 33.59 26.96
N ALA A 38 -22.26 34.71 26.86
CA ALA A 38 -22.77 36.05 26.51
C ALA A 38 -21.64 37.10 26.50
N PRO A 39 -21.79 38.23 25.78
CA PRO A 39 -22.39 38.40 24.46
C PRO A 39 -21.45 39.17 23.50
N GLY A 40 -21.68 39.07 22.18
CA GLY A 40 -20.90 39.83 21.20
C GLY A 40 -21.23 41.33 21.18
N ARG A 41 -20.26 42.19 20.82
CA ARG A 41 -20.56 43.57 20.43
C ARG A 41 -19.55 44.18 19.42
N ALA A 42 -20.08 44.43 18.23
CA ALA A 42 -19.77 45.50 17.27
C ALA A 42 -18.32 45.72 16.75
N ILE A 43 -18.22 45.58 15.42
CA ILE A 43 -17.21 46.17 14.53
C ILE A 43 -17.20 47.72 14.66
N PRO A 44 -16.02 48.36 14.64
CA PRO A 44 -15.87 49.71 14.12
C PRO A 44 -15.08 49.72 12.81
N THR A 45 -15.68 50.27 11.76
CA THR A 45 -15.02 50.50 10.47
C THR A 45 -14.04 51.67 10.52
N ARG A 46 -12.81 51.43 10.04
CA ARG A 46 -12.02 52.33 9.18
C ARG A 46 -11.98 53.82 9.57
N THR A 47 -10.92 54.24 10.28
CA THR A 47 -10.37 55.60 10.14
C THR A 47 -8.85 55.54 10.05
N SER A 48 -8.30 56.26 9.07
CA SER A 48 -6.87 56.35 8.78
C SER A 48 -6.11 57.21 9.79
N LEU A 49 -4.94 56.76 10.22
CA LEU A 49 -3.86 57.67 10.64
C LEU A 49 -2.58 57.31 9.90
N SER A 50 -2.12 58.28 9.10
CA SER A 50 -0.85 58.26 8.40
C SER A 50 0.26 58.71 9.35
N LEU A 51 1.43 58.09 9.28
CA LEU A 51 2.67 58.74 9.72
C LEU A 51 3.75 58.56 8.65
N THR A 52 4.24 59.69 8.15
CA THR A 52 5.11 59.81 6.98
C THR A 52 6.57 59.48 7.28
N THR A 53 7.17 58.76 6.33
CA THR A 53 8.50 58.98 5.73
C THR A 53 9.56 59.75 6.52
N LEU A 54 10.72 59.12 6.72
CA LEU A 54 12.02 59.82 6.68
C LEU A 54 13.08 58.90 6.03
N THR A 55 13.28 59.10 4.73
CA THR A 55 14.44 58.60 3.97
C THR A 55 15.44 59.73 3.79
N THR A 56 16.70 59.52 4.19
CA THR A 56 17.82 60.40 3.83
C THR A 56 19.09 59.59 3.60
N THR A 57 19.45 59.44 2.33
CA THR A 57 20.82 59.17 1.89
C THR A 57 21.67 60.44 2.07
N THR A 58 22.98 60.31 2.37
CA THR A 58 24.08 60.75 1.47
C THR A 58 25.46 60.86 2.13
N ILE A 59 26.50 60.76 1.27
CA ILE A 59 27.87 61.29 1.36
C ILE A 59 28.91 60.54 2.22
N ALA A 60 30.02 60.24 1.54
CA ALA A 60 31.28 59.76 2.10
C ALA A 60 32.26 60.93 2.34
N ALA A 61 33.21 60.75 3.25
CA ALA A 61 34.39 61.61 3.36
C ALA A 61 35.64 60.77 3.69
N THR A 62 36.63 60.83 2.79
CA THR A 62 37.98 60.29 2.96
C THR A 62 38.82 61.17 3.87
N SER A 63 39.74 60.55 4.62
CA SER A 63 40.97 61.21 5.08
C SER A 63 42.14 60.24 4.98
N THR A 64 43.30 60.76 4.56
CA THR A 64 44.49 59.99 4.16
C THR A 64 45.72 60.45 4.93
N SER A 65 46.61 59.53 5.31
CA SER A 65 48.03 59.84 5.47
C SER A 65 48.92 58.63 5.17
N THR A 66 49.83 58.83 4.23
CA THR A 66 51.03 58.01 3.94
C THR A 66 52.06 58.11 5.11
N ALA A 67 53.20 57.42 5.18
CA ALA A 67 54.04 56.84 4.13
C ALA A 67 55.07 55.78 4.63
N GLN A 68 55.72 55.13 3.65
CA GLN A 68 57.11 54.62 3.63
C GLN A 68 57.55 53.37 4.41
N ASN A 69 58.00 52.37 3.63
CA ASN A 69 58.98 51.35 4.04
C ASN A 69 60.34 52.00 4.30
N HIS A 70 61.10 51.49 5.28
CA HIS A 70 62.56 51.44 5.19
C HIS A 70 63.11 50.14 5.79
N GLN A 71 64.19 49.67 5.16
CA GLN A 71 64.83 48.37 5.34
C GLN A 71 66.21 48.58 5.98
N ALA A 72 66.50 47.91 7.10
CA ALA A 72 67.85 47.83 7.68
C ALA A 72 68.01 46.61 8.60
N ASP A 73 68.81 45.65 8.13
CA ASP A 73 69.63 44.72 8.92
C ASP A 73 71.09 45.29 8.84
N PRO A 74 72.13 44.87 9.60
CA PRO A 74 72.20 43.81 10.63
C PRO A 74 72.97 44.17 11.92
N SER A 75 72.98 43.27 12.93
CA SER A 75 74.23 42.80 13.57
C SER A 75 74.02 41.69 14.63
N VAL A 76 74.93 40.71 14.57
CA VAL A 76 75.05 39.45 15.33
C VAL A 76 76.08 39.69 16.46
N PRO A 77 75.95 39.15 17.71
CA PRO A 77 76.36 37.76 17.94
C PRO A 77 75.63 36.91 19.02
N ASP A 78 75.55 35.61 18.71
CA ASP A 78 75.48 34.45 19.61
C ASP A 78 76.71 34.41 20.57
N PRO A 79 76.77 33.65 21.70
CA PRO A 79 76.31 32.26 21.78
C PRO A 79 75.60 31.84 23.09
N SER A 80 74.76 30.81 23.02
CA SER A 80 75.16 29.45 23.47
C SER A 80 73.97 28.51 23.69
N SER A 81 74.14 27.28 23.19
CA SER A 81 73.14 26.22 23.22
C SER A 81 73.08 25.50 24.57
N ARG A 82 71.87 25.11 24.98
CA ARG A 82 71.64 23.81 25.62
C ARG A 82 70.26 23.26 25.28
N ALA A 83 70.24 22.08 24.67
CA ALA A 83 69.03 21.41 24.24
C ALA A 83 68.22 20.88 25.43
N ASN A 84 66.89 20.86 25.28
CA ASN A 84 65.99 19.98 26.01
C ASN A 84 64.75 19.67 25.16
N THR A 85 64.94 18.88 24.11
CA THR A 85 63.87 18.36 23.25
C THR A 85 63.37 17.00 23.76
N SER A 86 62.33 16.99 24.59
CA SER A 86 61.43 15.82 24.78
C SER A 86 60.30 16.09 25.79
N ASN A 87 59.31 16.90 25.41
CA ASN A 87 57.92 16.78 25.92
C ASN A 87 56.93 17.71 25.20
N VAL A 88 57.39 18.88 24.75
CA VAL A 88 56.50 19.92 24.16
C VAL A 88 55.80 19.44 22.90
N GLY A 89 56.47 18.69 22.01
CA GLY A 89 55.87 18.20 20.76
C GLY A 89 54.68 17.24 20.97
N ALA A 90 54.78 16.31 21.93
CA ALA A 90 53.70 15.37 22.23
C ALA A 90 52.49 16.08 22.87
N VAL A 91 52.74 17.05 23.75
CA VAL A 91 51.68 17.88 24.36
C VAL A 91 51.04 18.80 23.32
N SER A 92 51.82 19.40 22.41
CA SER A 92 51.29 20.26 21.34
C SER A 92 50.38 19.49 20.39
N LEU A 93 50.79 18.28 19.96
CA LEU A 93 49.97 17.43 19.09
C LEU A 93 48.66 17.00 19.78
N ALA A 94 48.72 16.69 21.08
CA ALA A 94 47.54 16.36 21.88
C ALA A 94 46.60 17.57 22.06
N VAL A 95 47.14 18.76 22.26
CA VAL A 95 46.36 20.02 22.36
C VAL A 95 45.72 20.37 21.01
N GLU A 96 46.42 20.25 19.89
CA GLU A 96 45.84 20.44 18.56
C GLU A 96 44.76 19.40 18.24
N GLN A 97 44.96 18.13 18.60
CA GLN A 97 43.90 17.12 18.52
C GLN A 97 42.70 17.45 19.41
N MET A 98 42.91 17.95 20.63
CA MET A 98 41.81 18.38 21.50
C MET A 98 41.07 19.59 20.95
N ILE A 99 41.76 20.58 20.37
CA ILE A 99 41.14 21.74 19.71
C ILE A 99 40.38 21.31 18.46
N GLY A 100 40.92 20.38 17.67
CA GLY A 100 40.24 19.80 16.50
C GLY A 100 38.97 19.04 16.90
N LYS A 101 39.05 18.17 17.91
CA LYS A 101 37.89 17.46 18.48
C LYS A 101 36.86 18.43 19.06
N ALA A 102 37.29 19.46 19.81
CA ALA A 102 36.40 20.47 20.37
C ALA A 102 35.68 21.29 19.29
N LYS A 103 36.40 21.72 18.23
CA LYS A 103 35.79 22.39 17.06
C LYS A 103 34.78 21.48 16.35
N GLY A 104 35.11 20.21 16.15
CA GLY A 104 34.19 19.20 15.61
C GLY A 104 32.92 19.05 16.45
N SER A 105 33.07 18.88 17.77
CA SER A 105 31.94 18.79 18.71
C SER A 105 31.10 20.06 18.75
N ILE A 106 31.70 21.25 18.69
CA ILE A 106 30.98 22.52 18.62
C ILE A 106 30.16 22.61 17.33
N ILE A 107 30.74 22.24 16.17
CA ILE A 107 30.01 22.22 14.89
C ILE A 107 28.83 21.25 14.97
N VAL A 108 29.04 20.00 15.38
CA VAL A 108 27.96 18.99 15.50
C VAL A 108 26.87 19.45 16.46
N LEU A 109 27.22 19.98 17.63
CA LEU A 109 26.25 20.46 18.60
C LEU A 109 25.48 21.69 18.08
N SER A 110 26.14 22.60 17.37
CA SER A 110 25.52 23.80 16.79
C SER A 110 24.57 23.43 15.65
N SER A 111 24.96 22.48 14.79
CA SER A 111 24.09 21.91 13.76
C SER A 111 22.89 21.18 14.36
N LEU A 112 23.06 20.42 15.45
CA LEU A 112 21.96 19.75 16.15
C LEU A 112 20.99 20.76 16.78
N ILE A 113 21.52 21.79 17.47
CA ILE A 113 20.70 22.86 18.04
C ILE A 113 19.94 23.61 16.94
N ALA A 114 20.62 23.98 15.85
CA ALA A 114 19.98 24.63 14.71
C ALA A 114 18.87 23.75 14.09
N TYR A 115 19.14 22.45 13.89
CA TYR A 115 18.14 21.49 13.40
C TYR A 115 16.92 21.40 14.32
N VAL A 116 17.12 21.22 15.64
CA VAL A 116 16.03 21.15 16.62
C VAL A 116 15.24 22.46 16.67
N SER A 117 15.92 23.62 16.69
CA SER A 117 15.28 24.93 16.72
C SER A 117 14.47 25.21 15.44
N ILE A 118 15.02 24.91 14.27
CA ILE A 118 14.33 25.08 12.98
C ILE A 118 13.15 24.10 12.89
N ASN A 119 13.36 22.81 13.12
CA ASN A 119 12.30 21.80 13.06
C ASN A 119 11.16 22.11 14.05
N SER A 120 11.49 22.53 15.27
CA SER A 120 10.48 22.98 16.25
C SER A 120 9.76 24.26 15.84
N LEU A 121 10.42 25.20 15.16
CA LEU A 121 9.80 26.43 14.66
C LEU A 121 8.88 26.14 13.46
N VAL A 122 9.32 25.30 12.52
CA VAL A 122 8.49 24.91 11.36
C VAL A 122 7.27 24.13 11.83
N ARG A 123 7.41 23.17 12.75
CA ARG A 123 6.26 22.46 13.39
C ARG A 123 5.29 23.40 14.13
N ALA A 124 5.77 24.50 14.69
CA ALA A 124 4.93 25.48 15.39
C ALA A 124 4.22 26.47 14.44
N LEU A 125 4.83 26.78 13.29
CA LEU A 125 4.28 27.70 12.29
C LEU A 125 3.40 26.98 11.25
N ASN A 126 3.68 25.70 10.98
CA ASN A 126 2.94 24.86 10.05
C ASN A 126 2.95 23.40 10.56
N PRO A 127 2.01 23.04 11.45
CA PRO A 127 1.91 21.67 11.97
C PRO A 127 1.49 20.67 10.88
N ASP A 128 0.66 21.09 9.93
CA ASP A 128 0.08 20.21 8.91
C ASP A 128 1.14 19.64 7.96
N THR A 129 2.28 20.30 7.75
CA THR A 129 3.41 19.76 6.96
C THR A 129 4.13 18.55 7.58
N PHE A 130 3.70 18.09 8.76
CA PHE A 130 4.26 16.90 9.42
C PHE A 130 3.20 15.83 9.71
N ILE A 131 1.99 15.98 9.18
CA ILE A 131 0.93 14.97 9.24
C ILE A 131 1.06 14.11 7.97
N TRP A 132 1.61 12.91 8.13
CA TRP A 132 1.76 11.92 7.05
C TRP A 132 0.60 10.93 7.07
N TYR A 133 0.09 10.63 8.27
CA TYR A 133 -1.08 9.79 8.52
C TYR A 133 -2.08 10.54 9.41
N ASP A 134 -3.37 10.20 9.36
CA ASP A 134 -4.36 10.79 10.27
C ASP A 134 -4.02 10.49 11.75
N GLU A 135 -3.31 9.40 12.03
CA GLU A 135 -2.76 9.06 13.36
C GLU A 135 -1.66 10.00 13.86
N ASP A 136 -1.00 10.79 13.01
CA ASP A 136 -0.09 11.85 13.47
C ASP A 136 -0.85 12.93 14.27
N ARG A 137 -2.17 13.06 14.08
CA ARG A 137 -3.03 13.92 14.93
C ARG A 137 -3.10 13.43 16.38
N ASP A 138 -2.91 12.13 16.60
CA ASP A 138 -2.83 11.47 17.91
C ASP A 138 -1.39 11.38 18.45
N GLU A 139 -0.39 11.99 17.78
CA GLU A 139 1.04 11.93 18.14
C GLU A 139 1.29 12.17 19.64
N GLN A 140 0.58 13.11 20.28
CA GLN A 140 0.74 13.37 21.72
C GLN A 140 0.39 12.16 22.59
N ARG A 141 -0.71 11.45 22.27
CA ARG A 141 -1.17 10.24 22.97
C ARG A 141 -0.25 9.07 22.65
N TRP A 142 0.10 8.91 21.38
CA TRP A 142 1.02 7.88 20.90
C TRP A 142 2.40 7.99 21.58
N ILE A 143 3.01 9.18 21.62
CA ILE A 143 4.26 9.41 22.36
C ILE A 143 4.07 9.19 23.87
N ALA A 144 2.92 9.55 24.45
CA ALA A 144 2.67 9.35 25.87
C ALA A 144 2.61 7.86 26.28
N SER A 145 2.32 6.94 25.34
CA SER A 145 2.29 5.50 25.61
C SER A 145 3.68 4.88 25.88
N SER A 146 4.76 5.48 25.35
CA SER A 146 6.13 5.04 25.60
C SER A 146 6.48 5.16 27.08
N ARG A 147 7.01 4.09 27.69
CA ARG A 147 7.44 4.10 29.10
C ARG A 147 8.76 4.86 29.30
N SER A 148 9.61 4.96 28.29
CA SER A 148 10.93 5.60 28.38
C SER A 148 10.86 7.14 28.30
N TRP A 149 11.39 7.84 29.32
CA TRP A 149 11.46 9.30 29.29
C TRP A 149 12.36 9.83 28.17
N PHE A 150 13.50 9.18 27.93
CA PHE A 150 14.44 9.55 26.88
C PHE A 150 13.82 9.41 25.49
N ASP A 151 13.08 8.32 25.28
CA ASP A 151 12.38 8.05 24.03
C ASP A 151 11.30 9.11 23.74
N ARG A 152 10.48 9.46 24.74
CA ARG A 152 9.51 10.57 24.63
C ARG A 152 10.15 11.92 24.34
N LYS A 153 11.41 12.15 24.72
CA LYS A 153 12.16 13.39 24.42
C LYS A 153 12.82 13.34 23.04
N ALA A 154 13.47 12.24 22.68
CA ALA A 154 14.06 12.02 21.37
C ALA A 154 13.00 12.10 20.26
N CYS A 155 11.83 11.51 20.49
CA CYS A 155 10.73 11.53 19.52
C CYS A 155 10.22 12.96 19.27
N ARG A 156 10.02 13.76 20.34
CA ARG A 156 9.51 15.14 20.24
C ARG A 156 10.49 16.14 19.65
N TRP A 157 11.80 15.96 19.87
CA TRP A 157 12.81 16.94 19.46
C TRP A 157 13.60 16.55 18.21
N LEU A 158 13.78 15.25 17.97
CA LEU A 158 14.60 14.71 16.88
C LEU A 158 13.79 13.87 15.89
N SER A 159 12.49 13.65 16.11
CA SER A 159 11.65 12.71 15.33
C SER A 159 12.18 11.27 15.35
N LEU A 160 12.92 10.91 16.41
CA LEU A 160 13.47 9.57 16.67
C LEU A 160 12.65 8.89 17.77
N CYS A 161 11.74 7.99 17.41
CA CYS A 161 10.79 7.38 18.32
C CYS A 161 10.98 5.86 18.36
N GLY A 162 10.92 5.25 19.53
CA GLY A 162 11.18 3.83 19.73
C GLY A 162 12.66 3.49 19.61
N THR A 163 13.56 4.40 20.03
CA THR A 163 15.01 4.23 19.74
C THR A 163 15.65 3.01 20.40
N ALA A 164 15.06 2.52 21.48
CA ALA A 164 15.45 1.27 22.14
C ALA A 164 14.92 0.00 21.45
N HIS A 165 14.00 0.16 20.48
CA HIS A 165 13.31 -0.89 19.75
C HIS A 165 13.77 -1.03 18.30
N PHE A 166 14.55 -0.05 17.79
CA PHE A 166 15.21 -0.16 16.48
C PHE A 166 16.12 -1.40 16.43
N HIS A 167 15.77 -2.30 15.53
CA HIS A 167 16.58 -3.44 15.13
C HIS A 167 16.97 -3.29 13.66
N THR A 168 18.15 -3.77 13.31
CA THR A 168 18.57 -3.86 11.90
C THR A 168 17.93 -5.08 11.25
N VAL A 169 17.63 -4.97 9.95
CA VAL A 169 17.01 -6.07 9.20
C VAL A 169 17.91 -7.31 9.16
N GLY A 170 17.33 -8.44 9.56
CA GLY A 170 17.94 -9.77 9.44
C GLY A 170 17.64 -10.44 8.09
N PRO A 171 18.29 -11.57 7.77
CA PRO A 171 18.06 -12.33 6.54
C PRO A 171 16.67 -13.00 6.47
N ARG A 172 15.98 -13.10 7.61
CA ARG A 172 14.58 -13.47 7.76
C ARG A 172 13.93 -12.52 8.76
N PHE A 173 12.63 -12.30 8.60
CA PHE A 173 11.83 -11.53 9.56
C PHE A 173 11.28 -12.48 10.63
N GLY A 174 11.12 -11.99 11.86
CA GLY A 174 10.63 -12.74 13.01
C GLY A 174 11.47 -13.98 13.38
N GLN A 175 10.96 -14.75 14.35
CA GLN A 175 11.51 -16.04 14.77
C GLN A 175 10.38 -17.04 14.95
N ARG A 176 10.38 -18.13 14.17
CA ARG A 176 9.39 -19.21 14.33
C ARG A 176 9.57 -19.82 15.72
N LYS A 177 8.55 -19.69 16.57
CA LYS A 177 8.52 -20.29 17.91
C LYS A 177 8.72 -21.80 17.79
N VAL A 178 9.71 -22.36 18.50
CA VAL A 178 9.95 -23.81 18.46
C VAL A 178 8.79 -24.53 19.13
N LEU A 179 7.89 -25.07 18.31
CA LEU A 179 6.74 -25.85 18.76
C LEU A 179 7.24 -27.10 19.50
N THR A 180 6.91 -27.19 20.79
CA THR A 180 7.08 -28.42 21.58
C THR A 180 6.17 -29.52 21.00
N GLU A 181 6.53 -30.80 21.19
CA GLU A 181 5.97 -31.97 20.49
C GLU A 181 4.44 -32.17 20.57
N SER A 182 3.70 -31.38 21.37
CA SER A 182 2.23 -31.40 21.43
C SER A 182 1.53 -30.89 20.16
N ASN A 183 2.23 -30.13 19.30
CA ASN A 183 1.62 -29.45 18.16
C ASN A 183 2.01 -30.05 16.79
N ALA A 184 2.48 -31.30 16.76
CA ALA A 184 2.74 -32.02 15.50
C ALA A 184 1.47 -32.31 14.65
N SER A 185 0.29 -31.89 15.13
CA SER A 185 -1.02 -32.07 14.49
C SER A 185 -1.52 -30.85 13.72
N VAL A 186 -0.75 -29.76 13.52
CA VAL A 186 -1.23 -28.54 12.84
C VAL A 186 -1.80 -28.86 11.43
N SER A 187 -1.10 -29.67 10.63
CA SER A 187 -1.60 -30.13 9.32
C SER A 187 -2.88 -30.98 9.41
N ALA A 188 -3.13 -31.68 10.52
CA ALA A 188 -4.35 -32.48 10.73
C ALA A 188 -5.49 -31.66 11.37
N GLN A 189 -5.20 -30.50 11.94
CA GLN A 189 -6.19 -29.55 12.44
C GLN A 189 -6.64 -28.58 11.34
N ASP A 190 -5.77 -28.21 10.40
CA ASP A 190 -6.10 -27.37 9.24
C ASP A 190 -7.17 -27.98 8.34
N GLU A 191 -7.17 -29.30 8.13
CA GLU A 191 -8.20 -30.00 7.35
C GLU A 191 -9.59 -30.02 8.03
N ALA A 192 -9.63 -29.84 9.35
CA ALA A 192 -10.85 -29.83 10.16
C ALA A 192 -11.18 -28.45 10.74
N ALA A 193 -10.51 -27.40 10.26
CA ALA A 193 -10.63 -26.07 10.82
C ALA A 193 -11.99 -25.43 10.47
N PRO A 194 -12.76 -24.91 11.46
CA PRO A 194 -14.11 -24.39 11.22
C PRO A 194 -14.19 -23.26 10.18
N TRP A 195 -13.10 -22.50 9.99
CA TRP A 195 -13.09 -21.38 9.04
C TRP A 195 -13.26 -21.81 7.58
N ARG A 196 -12.92 -23.06 7.22
CA ARG A 196 -13.08 -23.56 5.84
C ARG A 196 -14.54 -23.57 5.38
N SER A 197 -15.52 -23.60 6.29
CA SER A 197 -16.94 -23.49 5.93
C SER A 197 -17.43 -22.05 5.76
N PHE A 198 -16.67 -21.03 6.18
CA PHE A 198 -17.13 -19.62 6.11
C PHE A 198 -17.25 -19.10 4.67
N TRP A 199 -16.68 -19.79 3.69
CA TRP A 199 -16.85 -19.51 2.26
C TRP A 199 -18.13 -20.07 1.64
N PHE A 200 -18.90 -20.85 2.39
CA PHE A 200 -20.12 -21.50 1.92
C PHE A 200 -21.29 -21.09 2.79
N ARG A 201 -22.19 -20.27 2.23
CA ARG A 201 -23.51 -20.04 2.81
C ARG A 201 -24.21 -21.40 3.00
N GLU A 202 -24.77 -21.66 4.20
CA GLU A 202 -25.65 -22.82 4.34
C GLU A 202 -26.82 -22.68 3.36
N PRO A 203 -27.17 -23.72 2.59
CA PRO A 203 -28.14 -23.60 1.51
C PRO A 203 -29.57 -23.57 2.05
N GLU A 204 -29.98 -22.44 2.64
CA GLU A 204 -31.39 -22.15 2.88
C GLU A 204 -32.15 -22.06 1.54
N HIS A 205 -31.48 -21.56 0.49
CA HIS A 205 -32.05 -21.38 -0.86
C HIS A 205 -30.99 -21.68 -1.94
N PRO A 206 -31.02 -22.83 -2.63
CA PRO A 206 -30.09 -23.15 -3.72
C PRO A 206 -30.33 -22.25 -4.95
N ALA A 207 -29.41 -22.31 -5.92
CA ALA A 207 -29.45 -21.56 -7.18
C ALA A 207 -30.72 -21.80 -8.04
N ASP A 208 -31.55 -22.77 -7.64
CA ASP A 208 -32.87 -23.08 -8.18
C ASP A 208 -33.92 -21.96 -7.96
N GLN A 209 -33.60 -20.89 -7.21
CA GLN A 209 -34.49 -19.76 -6.91
C GLN A 209 -34.07 -18.43 -7.60
N TRP A 210 -33.15 -18.47 -8.57
CA TRP A 210 -33.04 -17.37 -9.55
C TRP A 210 -34.19 -17.49 -10.56
N ASP A 211 -35.43 -17.28 -10.10
CA ASP A 211 -36.68 -17.52 -10.84
C ASP A 211 -36.79 -16.69 -12.14
N ASP A 212 -36.00 -15.62 -12.27
CA ASP A 212 -35.92 -14.77 -13.46
C ASP A 212 -34.58 -14.98 -14.22
N ASP A 213 -34.65 -15.34 -15.51
CA ASP A 213 -33.49 -15.45 -16.41
C ASP A 213 -32.63 -14.16 -16.44
N ALA A 214 -33.25 -13.00 -16.17
CA ALA A 214 -32.57 -11.71 -16.05
C ALA A 214 -31.62 -11.64 -14.83
N GLU A 215 -32.02 -12.20 -13.70
CA GLU A 215 -31.20 -12.17 -12.47
C GLU A 215 -30.02 -13.14 -12.58
N ARG A 216 -30.18 -14.22 -13.37
CA ARG A 216 -29.08 -15.11 -13.76
C ARG A 216 -28.10 -14.44 -14.73
N SER A 217 -28.57 -13.71 -15.75
CA SER A 217 -27.68 -13.04 -16.72
C SER A 217 -26.81 -11.96 -16.07
N LEU A 218 -27.32 -11.26 -15.04
CA LEU A 218 -26.54 -10.32 -14.23
C LEU A 218 -25.42 -10.96 -13.39
N ARG A 219 -25.40 -12.29 -13.26
CA ARG A 219 -24.37 -13.08 -12.52
C ARG A 219 -23.44 -13.85 -13.45
N GLU A 220 -23.69 -13.82 -14.75
CA GLU A 220 -22.90 -14.54 -15.73
C GLU A 220 -21.61 -13.75 -16.02
N ILE A 221 -20.46 -14.40 -15.83
CA ILE A 221 -19.16 -13.84 -16.18
C ILE A 221 -18.85 -14.26 -17.62
N PRO A 222 -18.54 -13.33 -18.54
CA PRO A 222 -18.23 -13.69 -19.92
C PRO A 222 -16.96 -14.55 -20.05
N ASP A 223 -17.01 -15.59 -20.90
CA ASP A 223 -15.91 -16.56 -21.08
C ASP A 223 -14.53 -15.94 -21.33
N TYR A 224 -14.47 -14.82 -22.04
CA TYR A 224 -13.21 -14.11 -22.33
C TYR A 224 -12.51 -13.62 -21.05
N VAL A 225 -13.23 -13.36 -19.95
CA VAL A 225 -12.63 -12.99 -18.67
C VAL A 225 -11.75 -14.13 -18.13
N PHE A 226 -12.14 -15.38 -18.37
CA PHE A 226 -11.36 -16.57 -18.02
C PHE A 226 -10.23 -16.84 -19.02
N GLU A 227 -10.50 -16.68 -20.33
CA GLU A 227 -9.49 -16.84 -21.40
C GLU A 227 -8.26 -15.94 -21.21
N TYR A 228 -8.49 -14.71 -20.74
CA TYR A 228 -7.46 -13.68 -20.51
C TYR A 228 -7.14 -13.46 -19.02
N ALA A 229 -7.50 -14.39 -18.13
CA ALA A 229 -7.20 -14.30 -16.71
C ALA A 229 -5.68 -14.24 -16.45
N PRO A 230 -5.20 -13.46 -15.46
CA PRO A 230 -3.77 -13.34 -15.17
C PRO A 230 -3.17 -14.63 -14.63
N LEU A 231 -1.85 -14.72 -14.70
CA LEU A 231 -1.00 -15.65 -13.97
C LEU A 231 -0.02 -14.85 -13.12
N VAL A 232 0.32 -15.33 -11.93
CA VAL A 232 1.17 -14.58 -10.98
C VAL A 232 2.40 -15.41 -10.61
N HIS A 233 3.59 -14.97 -10.97
CA HIS A 233 4.81 -15.46 -10.33
C HIS A 233 4.91 -14.85 -8.93
N LEU A 234 4.90 -15.71 -7.92
CA LEU A 234 5.23 -15.36 -6.54
C LEU A 234 6.75 -15.32 -6.37
N PHE A 235 7.27 -14.51 -5.44
CA PHE A 235 8.71 -14.41 -5.24
C PHE A 235 9.31 -15.72 -4.67
N SER A 236 10.40 -16.21 -5.25
CA SER A 236 10.97 -17.54 -4.95
C SER A 236 11.47 -17.71 -3.50
N LYS A 237 11.63 -16.61 -2.77
CA LYS A 237 12.09 -16.57 -1.37
C LYS A 237 11.10 -15.85 -0.45
N GLU A 238 9.83 -15.81 -0.85
CA GLU A 238 8.78 -15.24 -0.01
C GLU A 238 8.69 -15.96 1.34
N GLN A 239 8.35 -15.20 2.39
CA GLN A 239 8.06 -15.67 3.74
C GLN A 239 6.56 -15.62 4.04
N PHE A 240 5.82 -14.72 3.39
CA PHE A 240 4.39 -14.49 3.56
C PHE A 240 3.68 -14.77 2.24
N TRP A 241 3.25 -16.01 2.07
CA TRP A 241 2.59 -16.50 0.87
C TRP A 241 1.10 -16.08 0.84
N PRO A 242 0.39 -16.20 -0.29
CA PRO A 242 -1.04 -15.90 -0.36
C PRO A 242 -1.83 -16.60 0.74
N CYS A 243 -2.85 -15.93 1.28
CA CYS A 243 -3.62 -16.38 2.43
C CYS A 243 -5.12 -16.38 2.15
N ASP A 244 -5.85 -17.22 2.88
CA ASP A 244 -7.32 -17.23 2.86
C ASP A 244 -7.87 -16.16 3.83
N ILE A 245 -8.80 -15.33 3.37
CA ILE A 245 -9.45 -14.31 4.21
C ILE A 245 -10.34 -14.94 5.30
N ALA A 246 -10.94 -16.11 5.10
CA ALA A 246 -11.68 -16.81 6.15
C ALA A 246 -10.77 -17.29 7.28
N GLU A 247 -9.58 -17.80 6.95
CA GLU A 247 -8.54 -18.14 7.93
C GLU A 247 -8.04 -16.89 8.67
N HIS A 248 -7.84 -15.79 7.95
CA HIS A 248 -7.46 -14.51 8.54
C HIS A 248 -8.50 -13.98 9.55
N LEU A 249 -9.80 -14.09 9.22
CA LEU A 249 -10.88 -13.72 10.15
C LEU A 249 -10.92 -14.62 11.39
N PHE A 250 -10.59 -15.90 11.26
CA PHE A 250 -10.47 -16.82 12.39
C PHE A 250 -9.32 -16.45 13.34
N HIS A 251 -8.23 -15.89 12.81
CA HIS A 251 -7.07 -15.47 13.62
C HIS A 251 -7.07 -13.99 14.04
N THR A 252 -8.16 -13.26 13.80
CA THR A 252 -8.31 -11.85 14.24
C THR A 252 -9.44 -11.64 15.24
N THR A 253 -9.40 -10.52 15.96
CA THR A 253 -10.49 -10.01 16.80
C THR A 253 -10.84 -8.58 16.34
N PRO A 254 -12.11 -8.28 16.02
CA PRO A 254 -12.54 -6.92 15.73
C PRO A 254 -12.31 -5.95 16.91
N MET A 255 -11.53 -4.89 16.68
CA MET A 255 -11.20 -3.84 17.63
C MET A 255 -11.76 -2.49 17.16
N LEU A 256 -12.50 -1.78 18.02
CA LEU A 256 -12.77 -0.35 17.83
C LEU A 256 -11.56 0.43 18.36
N ASN A 257 -10.69 0.84 17.44
CA ASN A 257 -9.31 1.28 17.69
C ASN A 257 -8.46 0.23 18.43
N TYR A 258 -8.43 0.26 19.76
CA TYR A 258 -7.64 -0.64 20.61
C TYR A 258 -8.51 -1.41 21.63
N THR A 259 -9.84 -1.32 21.49
CA THR A 259 -10.82 -1.92 22.41
C THR A 259 -11.60 -3.00 21.66
N PRO A 260 -11.65 -4.26 22.11
CA PRO A 260 -12.37 -5.31 21.42
C PRO A 260 -13.89 -5.03 21.44
N VAL A 261 -14.56 -5.18 20.31
CA VAL A 261 -16.04 -5.05 20.23
C VAL A 261 -16.76 -6.38 20.50
N GLN A 262 -16.04 -7.51 20.38
CA GLN A 262 -16.55 -8.85 20.68
C GLN A 262 -15.48 -9.72 21.35
N SER A 263 -15.86 -10.91 21.82
CA SER A 263 -14.93 -11.87 22.41
C SER A 263 -14.01 -12.46 21.32
N GLN A 264 -12.75 -12.71 21.68
CA GLN A 264 -11.79 -13.45 20.85
C GLN A 264 -12.26 -14.88 20.48
N HIS A 265 -13.21 -15.46 21.23
CA HIS A 265 -13.83 -16.75 20.90
C HIS A 265 -15.01 -16.64 19.92
N ASN A 266 -15.43 -15.42 19.58
CA ASN A 266 -16.45 -15.15 18.58
C ASN A 266 -15.76 -14.60 17.33
N HIS A 267 -15.42 -15.50 16.41
CA HIS A 267 -14.74 -15.14 15.17
C HIS A 267 -15.75 -14.53 14.19
N PRO A 268 -15.47 -13.37 13.57
CA PRO A 268 -16.27 -12.89 12.45
C PRO A 268 -16.18 -13.87 11.27
N THR A 269 -17.22 -13.93 10.46
CA THR A 269 -17.29 -14.74 9.25
C THR A 269 -17.37 -13.83 8.02
N LEU A 270 -17.42 -14.43 6.83
CA LEU A 270 -17.62 -13.68 5.59
C LEU A 270 -19.09 -13.27 5.35
N GLU A 271 -20.03 -13.78 6.16
CA GLU A 271 -21.48 -13.51 6.06
C GLU A 271 -21.98 -12.42 7.01
N ASP A 272 -21.20 -12.03 8.02
CA ASP A 272 -21.58 -11.05 9.05
C ASP A 272 -20.57 -9.91 9.26
N LEU A 273 -19.51 -9.86 8.46
CA LEU A 273 -18.45 -8.85 8.58
C LEU A 273 -18.95 -7.41 8.37
N ASP A 274 -19.97 -7.22 7.52
CA ASP A 274 -20.60 -5.92 7.28
C ASP A 274 -21.32 -5.39 8.53
N GLN A 275 -21.80 -6.26 9.42
CA GLN A 275 -22.45 -5.88 10.67
C GLN A 275 -21.49 -5.15 11.62
N LEU A 276 -20.18 -5.31 11.45
CA LEU A 276 -19.18 -4.51 12.18
C LEU A 276 -19.28 -3.01 11.84
N ASN A 277 -19.86 -2.64 10.69
CA ASN A 277 -20.09 -1.25 10.30
C ASN A 277 -21.03 -0.51 11.25
N GLN A 278 -21.82 -1.21 12.09
CA GLN A 278 -22.62 -0.57 13.15
C GLN A 278 -21.76 0.28 14.12
N TRP A 279 -20.46 0.00 14.22
CA TRP A 279 -19.51 0.72 15.04
C TRP A 279 -18.83 1.84 14.24
N GLN A 280 -19.41 3.04 14.29
CA GLN A 280 -18.87 4.26 13.65
C GLN A 280 -18.64 4.09 12.13
N ASP A 281 -19.65 3.54 11.45
CA ASP A 281 -19.65 3.24 10.01
C ASP A 281 -18.50 2.31 9.58
N GLY A 282 -17.93 1.54 10.51
CA GLY A 282 -16.77 0.66 10.31
C GLY A 282 -15.42 1.37 10.27
N ARG A 283 -15.39 2.71 10.14
CA ARG A 283 -14.18 3.52 9.89
C ARG A 283 -13.04 3.30 10.89
N TYR A 284 -13.37 2.97 12.13
CA TYR A 284 -12.39 2.76 13.20
C TYR A 284 -12.38 1.31 13.72
N VAL A 285 -12.89 0.37 12.94
CA VAL A 285 -12.84 -1.06 13.22
C VAL A 285 -11.63 -1.67 12.54
N PHE A 286 -10.84 -2.41 13.31
CA PHE A 286 -9.57 -3.03 12.91
C PHE A 286 -9.64 -4.54 13.19
N LEU A 287 -9.44 -5.37 12.17
CA LEU A 287 -9.35 -6.83 12.31
C LEU A 287 -7.97 -7.19 12.88
N THR A 288 -7.83 -7.07 14.19
CA THR A 288 -6.52 -7.11 14.87
C THR A 288 -6.08 -8.55 15.11
N SER A 289 -4.84 -8.89 14.76
CA SER A 289 -4.23 -10.20 14.96
C SER A 289 -4.28 -10.64 16.42
N ASN A 290 -4.68 -11.90 16.63
CA ASN A 290 -4.63 -12.55 17.94
C ASN A 290 -3.22 -13.03 18.31
N ASP A 291 -2.34 -13.18 17.30
CA ASP A 291 -0.98 -13.71 17.41
C ASP A 291 0.07 -12.62 17.19
N ASP A 292 1.27 -12.78 17.78
CA ASP A 292 2.38 -11.87 17.50
C ASP A 292 3.06 -12.20 16.17
N VAL A 293 3.02 -11.23 15.27
CA VAL A 293 3.58 -11.25 13.91
C VAL A 293 5.07 -11.61 13.90
N GLU A 294 5.83 -11.21 14.94
CA GLU A 294 7.26 -11.49 15.05
C GLU A 294 7.55 -12.94 15.50
N GLU A 295 6.56 -13.68 15.99
CA GLU A 295 6.65 -15.14 16.25
C GLU A 295 6.37 -16.02 15.01
N ARG A 296 5.95 -15.41 13.89
CA ARG A 296 5.62 -16.06 12.61
C ARG A 296 4.60 -17.21 12.74
N PRO A 297 3.32 -16.91 13.03
CA PRO A 297 2.30 -17.94 13.13
C PRO A 297 1.98 -18.54 11.74
N PRO A 298 1.77 -19.87 11.60
CA PRO A 298 1.68 -20.53 10.28
C PRO A 298 0.58 -20.00 9.35
N TRP A 299 -0.58 -19.60 9.89
CA TRP A 299 -1.70 -19.01 9.14
C TRP A 299 -1.33 -17.69 8.46
N MET A 300 -0.33 -16.99 8.99
CA MET A 300 0.18 -15.72 8.49
C MET A 300 1.30 -15.91 7.47
N GLU A 301 2.16 -16.92 7.68
CA GLU A 301 3.21 -17.30 6.72
C GLU A 301 2.64 -17.91 5.44
N GLY A 302 1.52 -18.64 5.53
CA GLY A 302 0.86 -19.22 4.35
C GLY A 302 1.65 -20.31 3.63
N GLU A 303 2.68 -20.93 4.24
CA GLU A 303 3.55 -21.94 3.57
C GLU A 303 2.76 -23.10 2.92
N LYS A 304 1.55 -23.41 3.40
CA LYS A 304 0.62 -24.40 2.81
C LYS A 304 -0.01 -23.99 1.48
N ASN A 305 -0.03 -22.68 1.19
CA ASN A 305 -0.66 -22.07 0.02
C ASN A 305 0.33 -21.85 -1.15
N ILE A 306 1.56 -22.37 -1.06
CA ILE A 306 2.50 -22.35 -2.18
C ILE A 306 1.88 -23.09 -3.38
N PRO A 307 1.80 -22.48 -4.58
CA PRO A 307 1.18 -23.11 -5.74
C PRO A 307 1.81 -24.45 -6.10
N VAL A 308 0.97 -25.48 -6.27
CA VAL A 308 1.39 -26.82 -6.70
C VAL A 308 0.93 -27.07 -8.13
N SER A 309 1.86 -27.43 -9.02
CA SER A 309 1.53 -27.84 -10.39
C SER A 309 0.89 -29.25 -10.38
N PRO A 310 -0.21 -29.48 -11.12
CA PRO A 310 -0.89 -30.77 -11.12
C PRO A 310 -0.12 -31.89 -11.83
N ASP A 311 0.85 -31.59 -12.70
CA ASP A 311 1.57 -32.58 -13.50
C ASP A 311 3.09 -32.35 -13.49
N GLU A 312 3.86 -33.37 -13.07
CA GLU A 312 5.32 -33.45 -13.33
C GLU A 312 5.62 -33.93 -14.77
N HIS A 313 4.59 -34.29 -15.56
CA HIS A 313 4.74 -35.01 -16.83
C HIS A 313 3.78 -34.53 -17.94
N SER A 314 4.04 -33.37 -18.55
CA SER A 314 3.52 -33.05 -19.89
C SER A 314 4.46 -32.18 -20.73
N GLU A 315 4.64 -32.60 -21.97
CA GLU A 315 5.69 -32.33 -22.98
C GLU A 315 6.03 -30.87 -23.37
N GLU A 316 7.21 -30.73 -24.00
CA GLU A 316 7.74 -29.51 -24.61
C GLU A 316 6.88 -28.91 -25.75
N SER A 317 7.07 -27.59 -25.93
CA SER A 317 6.95 -26.79 -27.18
C SER A 317 5.76 -25.82 -27.22
N TRP A 318 5.92 -24.53 -27.54
CA TRP A 318 6.76 -23.97 -28.61
C TRP A 318 7.44 -22.61 -28.32
N SER A 319 8.71 -22.53 -28.75
CA SER A 319 9.45 -21.37 -29.29
C SER A 319 9.35 -19.97 -28.66
N ASP A 320 10.52 -19.47 -28.22
CA ASP A 320 11.09 -18.09 -28.29
C ASP A 320 10.25 -16.96 -28.94
N TRP A 321 9.03 -16.75 -28.45
CA TRP A 321 8.18 -15.60 -28.75
C TRP A 321 7.91 -14.90 -27.42
N ASP A 322 8.66 -13.84 -27.11
CA ASP A 322 8.37 -13.01 -25.94
C ASP A 322 7.09 -12.20 -26.12
N GLY A 323 6.65 -12.00 -27.37
CA GLY A 323 5.33 -11.54 -27.77
C GLY A 323 4.94 -10.11 -27.38
N ARG A 324 5.76 -9.48 -26.55
CA ARG A 324 5.70 -8.07 -26.18
C ARG A 324 5.86 -7.22 -27.44
N LEU A 325 4.83 -6.44 -27.74
CA LEU A 325 4.94 -5.35 -28.71
C LEU A 325 5.47 -4.11 -27.99
N ASP A 326 6.80 -3.92 -28.00
CA ASP A 326 7.39 -2.68 -27.49
C ASP A 326 7.12 -1.53 -28.49
N GLY A 327 6.25 -0.60 -28.08
CA GLY A 327 5.87 0.62 -28.79
C GLY A 327 4.51 0.55 -29.51
N ALA A 328 4.33 1.39 -30.52
CA ALA A 328 3.03 1.61 -31.16
C ALA A 328 2.33 0.31 -31.61
N ILE A 329 1.18 0.05 -30.98
CA ILE A 329 0.40 -1.18 -31.11
C ILE A 329 -0.31 -1.21 -32.47
N PRO A 330 -0.25 -2.31 -33.24
CA PRO A 330 -0.94 -2.42 -34.52
C PRO A 330 -2.46 -2.26 -34.38
N GLY A 331 -3.01 -1.21 -35.00
CA GLY A 331 -4.45 -0.93 -35.01
C GLY A 331 -4.97 -0.19 -33.79
N ASP A 332 -4.10 0.25 -32.87
CA ASP A 332 -4.45 1.22 -31.85
C ASP A 332 -4.34 2.64 -32.44
N THR A 333 -5.49 3.24 -32.75
CA THR A 333 -5.59 4.60 -33.27
C THR A 333 -6.23 5.52 -32.22
N PRO A 334 -6.01 6.84 -32.24
CA PRO A 334 -6.62 7.77 -31.28
C PRO A 334 -8.14 7.63 -31.17
N GLU A 335 -8.83 7.45 -32.30
CA GLU A 335 -10.28 7.30 -32.40
C GLU A 335 -10.75 5.91 -31.92
N GLY A 336 -9.88 4.89 -31.99
CA GLY A 336 -10.08 3.57 -31.41
C GLY A 336 -9.87 3.57 -29.90
N ARG A 337 -8.79 4.21 -29.41
CA ARG A 337 -8.45 4.34 -27.98
C ARG A 337 -9.48 5.18 -27.23
N LEU A 338 -9.96 6.27 -27.84
CA LEU A 338 -11.03 7.11 -27.28
C LEU A 338 -12.31 6.32 -26.95
N LYS A 339 -12.58 5.16 -27.57
CA LYS A 339 -13.79 4.34 -27.35
C LYS A 339 -13.75 3.39 -26.14
N TRP A 340 -12.63 3.30 -25.42
CA TRP A 340 -12.50 2.44 -24.22
C TRP A 340 -11.61 3.00 -23.10
N TYR A 341 -10.81 4.03 -23.39
CA TYR A 341 -9.86 4.64 -22.45
C TYR A 341 -10.53 5.27 -21.22
N ASP A 342 -11.63 6.00 -21.40
CA ASP A 342 -12.38 6.69 -20.34
C ASP A 342 -13.89 6.44 -20.54
N THR A 343 -14.54 5.77 -19.58
CA THR A 343 -15.94 5.33 -19.72
C THR A 343 -16.94 6.48 -19.86
N ASN A 344 -16.59 7.69 -19.42
CA ASN A 344 -17.43 8.89 -19.54
C ASN A 344 -17.19 9.58 -20.90
N HIS A 345 -17.33 8.82 -21.98
CA HIS A 345 -17.08 9.27 -23.34
C HIS A 345 -17.84 10.56 -23.66
N LYS A 346 -17.09 11.65 -23.90
CA LYS A 346 -17.65 12.79 -24.63
C LYS A 346 -17.95 12.33 -26.05
N LEU A 347 -19.19 12.51 -26.49
CA LEU A 347 -19.56 12.35 -27.90
C LEU A 347 -18.78 13.39 -28.72
N MET A 348 -17.75 12.93 -29.41
CA MET A 348 -16.86 13.71 -30.27
C MET A 348 -16.87 13.11 -31.67
N SER A 349 -16.74 13.95 -32.69
CA SER A 349 -16.57 13.48 -34.06
C SER A 349 -15.22 12.79 -34.26
N GLU A 350 -15.10 11.94 -35.28
CA GLU A 350 -13.84 11.25 -35.60
C GLU A 350 -12.72 12.26 -35.90
N ASP A 351 -13.03 13.37 -36.56
CA ASP A 351 -12.09 14.48 -36.81
C ASP A 351 -11.65 15.17 -35.50
N GLU A 352 -12.54 15.37 -34.52
CA GLU A 352 -12.16 15.95 -33.22
C GLU A 352 -11.32 14.96 -32.39
N ALA A 353 -11.64 13.66 -32.44
CA ALA A 353 -10.89 12.60 -31.78
C ALA A 353 -9.45 12.47 -32.32
N ALA A 354 -9.30 12.52 -33.65
CA ALA A 354 -8.00 12.46 -34.32
C ALA A 354 -7.08 13.67 -34.02
N ASN A 355 -7.67 14.81 -33.61
CA ASN A 355 -6.95 16.04 -33.25
C ASN A 355 -6.72 16.21 -31.74
N LEU A 356 -7.11 15.24 -30.89
CA LEU A 356 -6.81 15.29 -29.47
C LEU A 356 -5.30 15.14 -29.20
N PRO A 357 -4.75 15.80 -28.16
CA PRO A 357 -3.43 15.48 -27.65
C PRO A 357 -3.35 14.00 -27.28
N LEU A 358 -2.33 13.29 -27.78
CA LEU A 358 -2.14 11.87 -27.49
C LEU A 358 -1.98 11.61 -25.96
N GLU A 359 -1.45 12.59 -25.24
CA GLU A 359 -1.34 12.58 -23.77
C GLU A 359 -2.70 12.46 -23.07
N ASP A 360 -3.73 13.13 -23.60
CA ASP A 360 -5.10 13.10 -23.04
C ASP A 360 -5.74 11.71 -23.23
N LEU A 361 -5.27 10.94 -24.23
CA LEU A 361 -5.61 9.55 -24.50
C LEU A 361 -4.65 8.55 -23.84
N GLY A 362 -3.80 9.02 -22.91
CA GLY A 362 -2.91 8.15 -22.13
C GLY A 362 -1.73 7.55 -22.90
N TYR A 363 -1.42 8.04 -24.11
CA TYR A 363 -0.16 7.69 -24.77
C TYR A 363 1.01 8.29 -23.99
N SER A 364 2.06 7.50 -23.78
CA SER A 364 3.26 7.93 -23.07
C SER A 364 4.10 8.93 -23.89
N LYS A 365 4.77 9.90 -23.26
CA LYS A 365 5.59 10.88 -23.99
C LYS A 365 6.92 10.27 -24.43
N PRO A 366 7.51 10.71 -25.56
CA PRO A 366 8.89 10.37 -25.92
C PRO A 366 9.94 10.83 -24.89
N GLU A 367 9.60 11.81 -24.05
CA GLU A 367 10.47 12.39 -23.03
C GLU A 367 10.46 11.58 -21.72
N ASP A 368 9.37 10.85 -21.44
CA ASP A 368 9.24 9.97 -20.27
C ASP A 368 10.15 8.72 -20.40
N LEU A 369 10.58 8.40 -21.63
CA LEU A 369 11.53 7.31 -21.93
C LEU A 369 12.94 7.56 -21.38
N LEU A 370 13.30 8.81 -21.06
CA LEU A 370 14.68 9.21 -20.74
C LEU A 370 14.93 9.49 -19.25
N GLN A 371 13.89 9.42 -18.43
CA GLN A 371 14.00 9.74 -17.00
C GLN A 371 14.30 8.47 -16.19
N ASP A 372 15.55 8.43 -15.71
CA ASP A 372 16.13 7.51 -14.72
C ASP A 372 16.75 6.18 -15.20
N GLU A 373 17.31 6.15 -16.41
CA GLU A 373 18.18 5.04 -16.84
C GLU A 373 19.41 4.84 -15.94
N ARG A 374 20.06 5.93 -15.49
CA ARG A 374 21.39 5.86 -14.85
C ARG A 374 21.35 5.21 -13.46
N VAL A 375 20.28 5.39 -12.68
CA VAL A 375 20.14 4.77 -11.35
C VAL A 375 19.72 3.30 -11.49
N ARG A 376 18.81 3.00 -12.41
CA ARG A 376 18.37 1.62 -12.70
C ARG A 376 19.52 0.75 -13.25
N ASP A 377 20.31 1.26 -14.21
CA ASP A 377 21.50 0.57 -14.75
C ASP A 377 22.52 0.18 -13.66
N GLU A 378 22.73 1.04 -12.65
CA GLU A 378 23.67 0.77 -11.56
C GLU A 378 23.16 -0.27 -10.55
N LEU A 379 21.84 -0.30 -10.30
CA LEU A 379 21.23 -1.32 -9.44
C LEU A 379 21.19 -2.67 -10.15
N ARG A 380 20.85 -2.69 -11.45
CA ARG A 380 20.86 -3.89 -12.29
C ARG A 380 22.24 -4.55 -12.35
N LYS A 381 23.33 -3.76 -12.38
CA LYS A 381 24.71 -4.26 -12.30
C LYS A 381 25.10 -4.85 -10.94
N ARG A 382 24.38 -4.55 -9.86
CA ARG A 382 24.63 -5.10 -8.51
C ARG A 382 23.78 -6.34 -8.21
N TYR A 383 22.58 -6.45 -8.80
CA TYR A 383 21.56 -7.44 -8.46
C TYR A 383 21.03 -8.23 -9.67
N GLY A 384 21.82 -8.33 -10.74
CA GLY A 384 21.37 -8.89 -12.02
C GLY A 384 20.85 -10.32 -11.93
N GLY A 385 19.63 -10.54 -12.45
CA GLY A 385 19.07 -11.86 -12.69
C GLY A 385 19.41 -12.38 -14.09
N GLU A 386 19.58 -13.69 -14.23
CA GLU A 386 19.82 -14.31 -15.53
C GLU A 386 18.51 -14.48 -16.33
N PRO A 387 18.55 -14.41 -17.67
CA PRO A 387 17.40 -14.72 -18.51
C PRO A 387 17.17 -16.24 -18.55
N ILE A 388 16.17 -16.70 -17.79
CA ILE A 388 15.76 -18.11 -17.74
C ILE A 388 14.62 -18.36 -18.74
N LYS A 389 14.73 -19.43 -19.55
CA LYS A 389 13.61 -19.99 -20.33
C LYS A 389 12.85 -20.98 -19.45
N MET A 390 11.53 -20.81 -19.30
CA MET A 390 10.68 -21.78 -18.60
C MET A 390 9.36 -21.99 -19.32
N GLN A 391 8.80 -23.17 -19.08
CA GLN A 391 7.57 -23.71 -19.66
C GLN A 391 6.83 -24.39 -18.53
N GLU A 392 5.77 -23.76 -18.01
CA GLU A 392 4.97 -24.28 -16.90
C GLU A 392 3.48 -23.97 -17.10
N THR A 393 2.63 -24.91 -16.73
CA THR A 393 1.24 -24.65 -16.37
C THR A 393 1.21 -24.06 -14.95
N GLY A 394 0.38 -23.05 -14.72
CA GLY A 394 0.30 -22.43 -13.39
C GLY A 394 -0.27 -23.39 -12.35
N GLY A 395 0.33 -23.39 -11.16
CA GLY A 395 -0.07 -24.24 -10.05
C GLY A 395 -1.27 -23.71 -9.28
N ARG A 396 -2.01 -24.62 -8.62
CA ARG A 396 -3.12 -24.27 -7.73
C ARG A 396 -2.58 -23.91 -6.35
N SER A 397 -3.02 -22.75 -5.81
CA SER A 397 -2.89 -22.41 -4.39
C SER A 397 -4.14 -22.82 -3.62
N ASP A 398 -3.99 -23.19 -2.34
CA ASP A 398 -5.11 -23.37 -1.42
C ASP A 398 -5.71 -22.04 -0.94
N ALA A 399 -4.98 -20.93 -1.03
CA ALA A 399 -5.55 -19.59 -0.87
C ALA A 399 -6.35 -19.20 -2.12
N PRO A 400 -7.62 -18.79 -1.98
CA PRO A 400 -8.42 -18.35 -3.12
C PRO A 400 -8.06 -16.91 -3.54
N ALA A 401 -8.01 -16.67 -4.85
CA ALA A 401 -8.09 -15.30 -5.36
C ALA A 401 -9.56 -14.82 -5.39
N VAL A 402 -9.78 -13.51 -5.52
CA VAL A 402 -11.14 -12.96 -5.71
C VAL A 402 -11.25 -12.25 -7.05
N LEU A 403 -12.24 -12.62 -7.86
CA LEU A 403 -12.55 -11.98 -9.13
C LEU A 403 -13.81 -11.12 -8.99
N LEU A 404 -13.69 -9.81 -9.23
CA LEU A 404 -14.82 -8.88 -9.37
C LEU A 404 -14.93 -8.42 -10.83
N VAL A 405 -16.04 -8.75 -11.49
CA VAL A 405 -16.32 -8.32 -12.87
C VAL A 405 -17.30 -7.15 -12.86
N VAL A 406 -16.90 -6.03 -13.45
CA VAL A 406 -17.66 -4.78 -13.50
C VAL A 406 -18.01 -4.45 -14.95
N ASP A 407 -19.29 -4.56 -15.32
CA ASP A 407 -19.77 -3.99 -16.58
C ASP A 407 -19.84 -2.46 -16.45
N LYS A 408 -19.17 -1.75 -17.37
CA LYS A 408 -19.13 -0.28 -17.44
C LYS A 408 -20.07 0.27 -18.53
N GLY A 409 -20.78 -0.61 -19.23
CA GLY A 409 -21.58 -0.27 -20.40
C GLY A 409 -20.72 0.00 -21.63
N ASN A 410 -21.37 0.29 -22.77
CA ASN A 410 -20.72 0.59 -24.05
C ASN A 410 -19.73 -0.48 -24.56
N GLY A 411 -19.85 -1.72 -24.07
CA GLY A 411 -18.95 -2.83 -24.39
C GLY A 411 -17.64 -2.82 -23.58
N ILE A 412 -17.50 -1.97 -22.56
CA ILE A 412 -16.35 -1.94 -21.65
C ILE A 412 -16.66 -2.81 -20.44
N VAL A 413 -15.77 -3.77 -20.14
CA VAL A 413 -15.85 -4.62 -18.95
C VAL A 413 -14.50 -4.60 -18.25
N ASP A 414 -14.51 -4.37 -16.94
CA ASP A 414 -13.33 -4.34 -16.10
C ASP A 414 -13.32 -5.57 -15.18
N ALA A 415 -12.32 -6.45 -15.33
CA ALA A 415 -12.14 -7.63 -14.49
C ALA A 415 -11.00 -7.40 -13.47
N PHE A 416 -11.37 -7.23 -12.20
CA PHE A 416 -10.43 -7.04 -11.11
C PHE A 416 -10.12 -8.39 -10.44
N TRP A 417 -8.84 -8.74 -10.37
CA TRP A 417 -8.34 -9.89 -9.63
C TRP A 417 -7.63 -9.40 -8.38
N PHE A 418 -8.11 -9.83 -7.22
CA PHE A 418 -7.55 -9.51 -5.91
C PHE A 418 -6.80 -10.71 -5.33
N PHE A 419 -5.69 -10.39 -4.69
CA PHE A 419 -4.78 -11.33 -4.04
C PHE A 419 -4.62 -10.88 -2.58
N PHE A 420 -4.85 -11.81 -1.65
CA PHE A 420 -4.76 -11.53 -0.22
C PHE A 420 -3.55 -12.20 0.41
N TYR A 421 -2.89 -11.49 1.32
CA TYR A 421 -1.82 -12.01 2.17
C TYR A 421 -2.12 -11.60 3.60
N SER A 422 -1.88 -12.46 4.59
CA SER A 422 -2.21 -12.14 5.99
C SER A 422 -1.27 -11.11 6.64
N PHE A 423 -0.15 -10.78 6.01
CA PHE A 423 0.81 -9.80 6.49
C PHE A 423 1.68 -9.23 5.36
N ASN A 424 1.79 -7.91 5.28
CA ASN A 424 2.75 -7.21 4.43
C ASN A 424 4.05 -6.96 5.22
N LEU A 425 5.16 -7.45 4.69
CA LEU A 425 6.50 -7.19 5.18
C LEU A 425 7.08 -5.96 4.47
N GLY A 426 6.72 -4.79 4.98
CA GLY A 426 7.06 -3.47 4.43
C GLY A 426 8.55 -3.20 4.26
N ASN A 427 8.90 -2.09 3.61
CA ASN A 427 10.20 -1.94 2.96
C ASN A 427 11.37 -1.46 3.85
N VAL A 428 12.59 -1.65 3.32
CA VAL A 428 13.85 -1.44 4.05
C VAL A 428 14.57 -0.16 3.61
N VAL A 429 14.77 0.78 4.53
CA VAL A 429 15.56 2.00 4.34
C VAL A 429 16.73 2.00 5.31
N LEU A 430 17.96 2.13 4.78
CA LEU A 430 19.19 2.16 5.60
C LEU A 430 19.33 0.98 6.59
N ASN A 431 18.90 -0.21 6.16
CA ASN A 431 18.87 -1.45 6.96
C ASN A 431 17.89 -1.44 8.16
N VAL A 432 16.85 -0.60 8.12
CA VAL A 432 15.73 -0.55 9.07
C VAL A 432 14.42 -0.71 8.29
N ARG A 433 13.44 -1.42 8.84
CA ARG A 433 12.17 -1.74 8.14
C ARG A 433 11.05 -0.77 8.54
N PHE A 434 10.15 -0.44 7.61
CA PHE A 434 9.01 0.43 7.83
C PHE A 434 7.81 -0.02 7.00
N GLY A 435 6.60 0.30 7.47
CA GLY A 435 5.37 0.05 6.71
C GLY A 435 4.83 -1.37 6.78
N ASN A 436 5.24 -2.20 7.75
CA ASN A 436 4.63 -3.52 7.94
C ASN A 436 3.14 -3.36 8.32
N HIS A 437 2.28 -4.25 7.87
CA HIS A 437 0.89 -4.29 8.34
C HIS A 437 0.29 -5.70 8.28
N ILE A 438 -0.66 -5.96 9.17
CA ILE A 438 -1.50 -7.16 9.10
C ILE A 438 -2.53 -6.98 7.99
N GLY A 439 -2.77 -8.07 7.28
CA GLY A 439 -3.55 -8.16 6.05
C GLY A 439 -2.98 -7.33 4.90
N ASP A 440 -3.20 -7.78 3.68
CA ASP A 440 -2.70 -7.13 2.48
C ASP A 440 -3.63 -7.40 1.30
N TRP A 441 -3.95 -6.38 0.53
CA TRP A 441 -4.88 -6.45 -0.60
C TRP A 441 -4.21 -5.88 -1.85
N GLU A 442 -3.53 -6.74 -2.59
CA GLU A 442 -2.97 -6.44 -3.90
C GLU A 442 -3.94 -6.84 -5.01
N HIS A 443 -3.83 -6.22 -6.19
CA HIS A 443 -4.74 -6.49 -7.29
C HIS A 443 -4.16 -6.20 -8.67
N CYS A 444 -4.80 -6.78 -9.69
CA CYS A 444 -4.68 -6.30 -11.05
C CYS A 444 -6.06 -6.14 -11.70
N LEU A 445 -6.14 -5.24 -12.68
CA LEU A 445 -7.30 -5.06 -13.55
C LEU A 445 -6.94 -5.50 -14.97
N VAL A 446 -7.85 -6.22 -15.64
CA VAL A 446 -7.90 -6.38 -17.10
C VAL A 446 -9.11 -5.62 -17.64
N ARG A 447 -8.90 -4.60 -18.46
CA ARG A 447 -9.97 -3.90 -19.19
C ARG A 447 -10.20 -4.52 -20.56
N PHE A 448 -11.44 -4.88 -20.83
CA PHE A 448 -11.93 -5.38 -22.10
C PHE A 448 -12.73 -4.32 -22.85
N TYR A 449 -12.69 -4.37 -24.18
CA TYR A 449 -13.59 -3.65 -25.07
C TYR A 449 -14.15 -4.62 -26.12
N ASN A 450 -15.47 -4.82 -26.11
CA ASN A 450 -16.19 -5.80 -26.94
C ASN A 450 -15.54 -7.20 -26.89
N GLY A 451 -15.25 -7.68 -25.67
CA GLY A 451 -14.66 -9.00 -25.41
C GLY A 451 -13.16 -9.12 -25.72
N LYS A 452 -12.48 -8.05 -26.14
CA LYS A 452 -11.02 -8.06 -26.39
C LYS A 452 -10.29 -7.30 -25.30
N PRO A 453 -9.24 -7.85 -24.67
CA PRO A 453 -8.44 -7.12 -23.70
C PRO A 453 -7.74 -5.93 -24.36
N LYS A 454 -7.55 -4.84 -23.61
CA LYS A 454 -6.98 -3.58 -24.09
C LYS A 454 -5.89 -3.02 -23.21
N ALA A 455 -6.14 -3.00 -21.91
CA ALA A 455 -5.21 -2.46 -20.95
C ALA A 455 -5.25 -3.26 -19.66
N LEU A 456 -4.14 -3.17 -18.95
CA LEU A 456 -3.88 -3.82 -17.68
C LEU A 456 -3.50 -2.74 -16.67
N PHE A 457 -3.81 -2.95 -15.40
CA PHE A 457 -3.26 -2.16 -14.31
C PHE A 457 -2.79 -3.11 -13.21
N PHE A 458 -1.59 -2.89 -12.69
CA PHE A 458 -1.01 -3.65 -11.59
C PHE A 458 -0.82 -2.72 -10.40
N SER A 459 -1.36 -3.05 -9.23
CA SER A 459 -1.16 -2.22 -8.04
C SER A 459 0.26 -2.35 -7.48
N ALA A 460 0.75 -1.24 -6.93
CA ALA A 460 1.99 -1.20 -6.18
C ALA A 460 1.82 -0.20 -5.04
N HIS A 461 1.73 -0.72 -3.81
CA HIS A 461 1.53 0.07 -2.59
C HIS A 461 0.22 0.89 -2.67
N SER A 462 0.28 2.22 -2.50
CA SER A 462 -0.88 3.12 -2.60
C SER A 462 -1.29 3.49 -4.03
N ALA A 463 -0.59 2.99 -5.05
CA ALA A 463 -0.83 3.32 -6.45
C ALA A 463 -0.64 2.08 -7.34
N GLY A 464 0.00 2.24 -8.50
CA GLY A 464 0.26 1.18 -9.46
C GLY A 464 0.58 1.76 -10.84
N GLU A 465 0.72 0.88 -11.83
CA GLU A 465 1.04 1.28 -13.20
C GLU A 465 0.12 0.60 -14.21
N ALA A 466 -0.27 1.35 -15.24
CA ALA A 466 -1.06 0.84 -16.36
C ALA A 466 -0.19 0.48 -17.57
N TYR A 467 -0.53 -0.63 -18.20
CA TYR A 467 0.15 -1.19 -19.36
C TYR A 467 -0.88 -1.46 -20.46
N SER A 468 -0.49 -1.37 -21.72
CA SER A 468 -1.31 -1.95 -22.77
C SER A 468 -1.32 -3.46 -22.62
N TYR A 469 -2.40 -4.10 -23.06
CA TYR A 469 -2.47 -5.56 -22.99
C TYR A 469 -1.30 -6.20 -23.76
N GLU A 470 -0.96 -5.68 -24.94
CA GLU A 470 0.10 -6.20 -25.82
C GLU A 470 1.54 -6.02 -25.28
N ALA A 471 1.77 -5.10 -24.33
CA ALA A 471 3.11 -4.82 -23.80
C ALA A 471 3.62 -5.87 -22.80
N VAL A 472 2.73 -6.55 -22.06
CA VAL A 472 3.13 -7.49 -21.00
C VAL A 472 3.43 -8.89 -21.51
N GLU A 473 4.17 -9.66 -20.71
CA GLU A 473 4.43 -11.08 -20.98
C GLU A 473 3.16 -11.93 -20.86
N LYS A 474 3.11 -13.06 -21.58
CA LYS A 474 1.97 -13.98 -21.57
C LYS A 474 2.42 -15.43 -21.61
N ILE A 475 1.63 -16.30 -21.01
CA ILE A 475 1.66 -17.75 -21.25
C ILE A 475 0.36 -18.08 -21.96
N GLY A 476 0.45 -18.50 -23.23
CA GLY A 476 -0.71 -18.54 -24.13
C GLY A 476 -1.33 -17.15 -24.29
N GLN A 477 -2.58 -17.00 -23.89
CA GLN A 477 -3.30 -15.71 -23.88
C GLN A 477 -3.35 -15.04 -22.50
N ARG A 478 -2.71 -15.61 -21.48
CA ARG A 478 -2.86 -15.16 -20.10
C ARG A 478 -1.71 -14.23 -19.69
N PRO A 479 -1.96 -12.98 -19.26
CA PRO A 479 -0.90 -12.04 -18.91
C PRO A 479 -0.16 -12.51 -17.64
N VAL A 480 1.17 -12.43 -17.64
CA VAL A 480 2.03 -12.82 -16.52
C VAL A 480 2.42 -11.59 -15.70
N ILE A 481 2.17 -11.67 -14.40
CA ILE A 481 2.43 -10.64 -13.39
C ILE A 481 3.43 -11.20 -12.37
N TYR A 482 4.20 -10.32 -11.74
CA TYR A 482 5.24 -10.67 -10.77
C TYR A 482 4.96 -9.99 -9.44
N SER A 483 4.72 -10.76 -8.37
CA SER A 483 4.51 -10.25 -7.01
C SER A 483 5.85 -10.00 -6.31
N ALA A 484 5.98 -8.87 -5.62
CA ALA A 484 7.20 -8.45 -4.96
C ALA A 484 7.39 -9.07 -3.56
N ALA A 485 8.65 -9.25 -3.19
CA ALA A 485 9.08 -9.84 -1.93
C ALA A 485 8.59 -9.04 -0.70
N GLY A 486 7.62 -9.59 0.03
CA GLY A 486 7.07 -9.07 1.28
C GLY A 486 6.12 -7.87 1.14
N THR A 487 6.36 -6.99 0.17
CA THR A 487 5.46 -5.88 -0.17
C THR A 487 4.30 -6.29 -1.07
N HIS A 488 4.41 -7.46 -1.73
CA HIS A 488 3.44 -8.07 -2.67
C HIS A 488 3.03 -7.23 -3.89
N ALA A 489 3.55 -6.01 -4.02
CA ALA A 489 3.33 -5.12 -5.15
C ALA A 489 3.54 -5.84 -6.49
N MET A 490 2.65 -5.55 -7.44
CA MET A 490 2.49 -6.32 -8.66
C MET A 490 3.17 -5.60 -9.84
N TYR A 491 4.06 -6.30 -10.53
CA TYR A 491 4.91 -5.73 -11.59
C TYR A 491 4.86 -6.52 -12.91
N ALA A 492 5.22 -5.86 -14.01
CA ALA A 492 5.24 -6.43 -15.37
C ALA A 492 6.53 -7.21 -15.73
N THR A 493 7.56 -7.16 -14.88
CA THR A 493 8.84 -7.89 -15.06
C THR A 493 9.37 -8.45 -13.74
N PRO A 494 10.16 -9.54 -13.80
CA PRO A 494 11.06 -9.88 -12.71
C PRO A 494 12.21 -8.86 -12.64
N GLY A 495 12.83 -8.70 -11.46
CA GLY A 495 13.94 -7.79 -11.21
C GLY A 495 13.71 -6.84 -10.04
N VAL A 496 14.46 -5.74 -10.04
CA VAL A 496 14.44 -4.71 -8.99
C VAL A 496 13.65 -3.49 -9.46
N HIS A 497 12.68 -3.06 -8.66
CA HIS A 497 11.75 -1.98 -8.97
C HIS A 497 11.91 -0.81 -7.99
N SER A 498 12.67 0.21 -8.37
CA SER A 498 12.85 1.42 -7.55
C SER A 498 11.61 2.31 -7.57
N TYR A 499 11.19 2.81 -6.40
CA TYR A 499 10.14 3.83 -6.28
C TYR A 499 10.46 4.85 -5.16
N VAL A 500 9.99 6.08 -5.36
CA VAL A 500 9.96 7.24 -4.43
C VAL A 500 11.03 7.29 -3.33
N LEU A 501 12.23 7.79 -3.67
CA LEU A 501 13.06 8.72 -2.87
C LEU A 501 14.31 9.06 -3.71
N PRO A 502 14.94 10.25 -3.54
CA PRO A 502 16.22 10.52 -4.17
C PRO A 502 17.24 9.44 -3.83
N TRP A 503 18.06 9.04 -4.80
CA TRP A 503 19.10 8.00 -4.70
C TRP A 503 18.61 6.54 -4.65
N GLY A 504 17.34 6.24 -4.90
CA GLY A 504 16.86 4.86 -5.06
C GLY A 504 16.94 4.03 -3.76
N LEU A 505 16.71 4.68 -2.62
CA LEU A 505 16.79 4.09 -1.27
C LEU A 505 15.69 3.06 -0.97
N LEU A 506 14.59 3.09 -1.74
CA LEU A 506 13.48 2.15 -1.68
C LEU A 506 13.40 1.39 -3.01
N HIS A 507 13.26 0.07 -2.92
CA HIS A 507 13.10 -0.80 -4.08
C HIS A 507 12.42 -2.10 -3.67
N ASP A 508 11.59 -2.61 -4.58
CA ASP A 508 10.99 -3.93 -4.50
C ASP A 508 11.81 -4.93 -5.32
N GLN A 509 11.66 -6.22 -5.01
CA GLN A 509 12.31 -7.30 -5.74
C GLN A 509 11.28 -8.36 -6.15
N THR A 510 11.34 -8.77 -7.42
CA THR A 510 10.48 -9.77 -8.06
C THR A 510 11.34 -10.79 -8.79
N ASP A 511 10.87 -12.02 -8.94
CA ASP A 511 11.52 -13.06 -9.75
C ASP A 511 10.52 -14.08 -10.30
N ARG A 512 11.02 -15.12 -10.97
CA ARG A 512 10.23 -16.27 -11.45
C ARG A 512 10.20 -17.38 -10.41
N GLY A 513 9.66 -17.10 -9.23
CA GLY A 513 9.31 -18.15 -8.27
C GLY A 513 8.03 -18.90 -8.69
N PRO A 514 7.34 -19.58 -7.75
CA PRO A 514 6.18 -20.41 -8.06
C PRO A 514 5.12 -19.67 -8.89
N LEU A 515 4.74 -20.26 -10.02
CA LEU A 515 3.69 -19.73 -10.90
C LEU A 515 2.32 -20.11 -10.33
N TRP A 516 1.55 -19.12 -9.87
CA TRP A 516 0.18 -19.28 -9.41
C TRP A 516 -0.82 -19.09 -10.54
N ASP A 517 -1.80 -19.99 -10.61
CA ASP A 517 -3.02 -19.84 -11.39
C ASP A 517 -4.25 -19.49 -10.52
N PRO A 518 -4.71 -18.22 -10.54
CA PRO A 518 -5.94 -17.77 -9.87
C PRO A 518 -7.24 -18.46 -10.33
N LEU A 519 -7.30 -19.06 -11.53
CA LEU A 519 -8.51 -19.77 -11.98
C LEU A 519 -8.71 -21.11 -11.28
N LEU A 520 -7.64 -21.73 -10.78
CA LEU A 520 -7.73 -23.04 -10.13
C LEU A 520 -8.28 -22.96 -8.69
N ASN A 521 -8.38 -21.75 -8.12
CA ASN A 521 -9.01 -21.48 -6.84
C ASN A 521 -9.39 -20.00 -6.73
N SER A 522 -10.65 -19.65 -6.97
CA SER A 522 -11.14 -18.29 -6.77
C SER A 522 -12.64 -18.18 -6.48
N HIS A 523 -13.01 -17.14 -5.73
CA HIS A 523 -14.39 -16.71 -5.54
C HIS A 523 -14.72 -15.59 -6.52
N MET A 524 -15.75 -15.80 -7.33
CA MET A 524 -16.06 -14.97 -8.50
C MET A 524 -17.39 -14.26 -8.34
N TYR A 525 -17.41 -12.97 -8.64
CA TYR A 525 -18.55 -12.08 -8.44
C TYR A 525 -18.77 -11.14 -9.62
N THR A 526 -20.01 -10.71 -9.83
CA THR A 526 -20.32 -9.54 -10.64
C THR A 526 -20.64 -8.36 -9.72
N TYR A 527 -20.20 -7.16 -10.08
CA TYR A 527 -20.38 -5.96 -9.26
C TYR A 527 -21.02 -4.83 -10.08
N ASP A 528 -22.20 -4.42 -9.65
CA ASP A 528 -22.91 -3.25 -10.17
C ASP A 528 -22.45 -2.02 -9.39
N HIS A 529 -21.53 -1.28 -10.01
CA HIS A 529 -20.93 -0.08 -9.46
C HIS A 529 -21.87 1.13 -9.37
N VAL A 530 -23.04 1.09 -10.03
CA VAL A 530 -24.03 2.18 -9.98
C VAL A 530 -24.93 2.04 -8.75
N ASN A 531 -25.33 0.81 -8.44
CA ASN A 531 -26.16 0.49 -7.29
C ASN A 531 -25.36 -0.06 -6.09
N ASP A 532 -24.03 -0.03 -6.13
CA ASP A 532 -23.13 -0.58 -5.10
C ASP A 532 -23.54 -2.01 -4.68
N THR A 533 -23.81 -2.85 -5.69
CA THR A 533 -24.41 -4.20 -5.49
C THR A 533 -23.47 -5.29 -6.01
N LEU A 534 -22.81 -5.98 -5.09
CA LEU A 534 -22.08 -7.22 -5.33
C LEU A 534 -23.05 -8.41 -5.44
N ARG A 535 -22.80 -9.31 -6.40
CA ARG A 535 -23.55 -10.56 -6.59
C ARG A 535 -22.59 -11.73 -6.74
N ALA A 536 -22.84 -12.82 -6.02
CA ALA A 536 -22.20 -14.11 -6.28
C ALA A 536 -22.45 -14.54 -7.73
N SER A 537 -21.39 -14.87 -8.48
CA SER A 537 -21.52 -15.22 -9.90
C SER A 537 -22.12 -16.62 -10.10
N THR A 538 -22.49 -16.95 -11.33
CA THR A 538 -22.90 -18.31 -11.72
C THR A 538 -21.78 -19.35 -11.53
N ALA A 539 -20.52 -18.94 -11.50
CA ALA A 539 -19.35 -19.80 -11.25
C ALA A 539 -19.05 -20.00 -9.75
N SER A 540 -19.54 -19.12 -8.87
CA SER A 540 -19.35 -19.22 -7.42
C SER A 540 -20.66 -18.91 -6.65
N PRO A 541 -21.76 -19.64 -6.90
CA PRO A 541 -23.11 -19.24 -6.45
C PRO A 541 -23.32 -19.27 -4.93
N LEU A 542 -22.46 -19.96 -4.18
CA LEU A 542 -22.51 -20.06 -2.71
C LEU A 542 -21.57 -19.08 -2.01
N ALA A 543 -20.82 -18.27 -2.75
CA ALA A 543 -19.82 -17.36 -2.19
C ALA A 543 -20.51 -16.18 -1.48
N PRO A 544 -20.20 -15.91 -0.21
CA PRO A 544 -20.80 -14.83 0.57
C PRO A 544 -20.40 -13.46 0.02
N THR A 545 -21.22 -12.44 0.28
CA THR A 545 -21.08 -11.09 -0.29
C THR A 545 -20.84 -10.01 0.75
N GLU A 546 -21.12 -10.29 2.01
CA GLU A 546 -21.18 -9.34 3.11
C GLU A 546 -19.78 -8.83 3.49
N TRP A 547 -18.76 -9.70 3.44
CA TRP A 547 -17.34 -9.33 3.63
C TRP A 547 -16.86 -8.16 2.77
N PHE A 548 -17.40 -7.99 1.56
CA PHE A 548 -17.03 -6.90 0.65
C PHE A 548 -17.51 -5.52 1.13
N TYR A 549 -18.59 -5.50 1.92
CA TYR A 549 -19.17 -4.27 2.46
C TYR A 549 -18.55 -3.83 3.79
N PHE A 550 -17.61 -4.60 4.35
CA PHE A 550 -16.88 -4.18 5.54
C PHE A 550 -16.04 -2.92 5.27
N ASN A 551 -16.35 -1.83 5.97
CA ASN A 551 -15.72 -0.52 5.77
C ASN A 551 -14.42 -0.33 6.58
N GLY A 552 -14.06 -1.29 7.43
CA GLY A 552 -12.92 -1.18 8.32
C GLY A 552 -11.61 -1.67 7.73
N HIS A 553 -10.60 -1.73 8.60
CA HIS A 553 -9.24 -2.14 8.26
C HIS A 553 -9.07 -3.66 8.42
N TRP A 554 -8.56 -4.29 7.36
CA TRP A 554 -8.16 -5.70 7.29
C TRP A 554 -6.83 -5.93 8.01
N GLY A 555 -6.75 -5.52 9.27
CA GLY A 555 -5.57 -5.69 10.11
C GLY A 555 -5.56 -4.77 11.31
N ASP A 556 -4.47 -4.88 12.07
CA ASP A 556 -4.19 -4.11 13.27
C ASP A 556 -4.24 -2.59 13.03
N LYS A 557 -4.57 -1.85 14.09
CA LYS A 557 -4.27 -0.41 14.17
C LYS A 557 -2.78 -0.20 14.46
N PHE A 558 -2.20 0.89 13.94
CA PHE A 558 -0.89 1.44 14.35
C PHE A 558 -0.55 1.14 15.81
N TYR A 559 0.53 0.40 16.07
CA TYR A 559 0.89 0.08 17.44
C TYR A 559 1.27 1.35 18.23
N PRO A 560 0.84 1.48 19.51
CA PRO A 560 1.32 2.53 20.39
C PRO A 560 2.84 2.47 20.56
N LEU A 561 3.52 3.61 20.75
CA LEU A 561 4.97 3.65 21.02
C LEU A 561 5.39 2.92 22.32
N GLY A 562 4.42 2.52 23.16
CA GLY A 562 4.63 1.64 24.30
C GLY A 562 4.77 0.15 23.94
N ASP A 563 4.40 -0.26 22.72
CA ASP A 563 4.66 -1.59 22.19
C ASP A 563 6.13 -1.69 21.78
N HIS A 564 6.80 -2.74 22.24
CA HIS A 564 8.19 -3.05 21.94
C HIS A 564 8.50 -3.28 20.46
N ARG A 565 7.49 -3.57 19.65
CA ARG A 565 7.59 -3.76 18.20
C ARG A 565 7.60 -2.42 17.45
N GLN A 566 7.14 -1.33 18.06
CA GLN A 566 6.94 -0.06 17.37
C GLN A 566 8.12 0.91 17.49
N TYR A 567 8.50 1.48 16.35
CA TYR A 567 9.35 2.66 16.27
C TYR A 567 8.89 3.59 15.13
N ARG A 568 9.43 4.81 15.08
CA ARG A 568 9.20 5.78 14.00
C ARG A 568 10.45 6.61 13.73
N PHE A 569 10.78 6.77 12.45
CA PHE A 569 11.90 7.57 11.96
C PHE A 569 11.45 8.42 10.77
N ALA A 570 11.71 9.73 10.80
CA ALA A 570 11.44 10.64 9.68
C ALA A 570 9.99 10.57 9.10
N GLY A 571 8.99 10.32 9.95
CA GLY A 571 7.58 10.16 9.56
C GLY A 571 7.19 8.72 9.17
N GLN A 572 8.15 7.82 8.97
CA GLN A 572 7.92 6.41 8.66
C GLN A 572 7.84 5.57 9.93
N TYR A 573 6.82 4.74 10.03
CA TYR A 573 6.49 3.90 11.19
C TYR A 573 6.89 2.43 10.93
N HIS A 574 7.23 1.66 11.96
CA HIS A 574 7.57 0.24 11.77
C HIS A 574 6.34 -0.55 11.31
N TYR A 575 5.26 -0.52 12.11
CA TYR A 575 3.94 -0.99 11.72
C TYR A 575 2.99 0.18 11.44
N VAL A 576 2.12 0.00 10.46
CA VAL A 576 1.03 0.91 10.05
C VAL A 576 -0.32 0.19 10.19
N ASN A 577 -1.43 0.89 9.92
CA ASN A 577 -2.75 0.25 9.88
C ASN A 577 -2.82 -0.82 8.78
N GLY A 578 -3.60 -1.89 9.02
CA GLY A 578 -4.05 -2.79 7.94
C GLY A 578 -4.80 -2.04 6.83
N PRO A 579 -4.86 -2.59 5.60
CA PRO A 579 -5.49 -1.92 4.45
C PRO A 579 -7.02 -1.92 4.54
N LEU A 580 -7.67 -1.05 3.77
CA LEU A 580 -9.10 -1.18 3.49
C LEU A 580 -9.35 -2.27 2.44
N GLY A 581 -10.54 -2.87 2.44
CA GLY A 581 -10.92 -3.96 1.55
C GLY A 581 -11.10 -3.57 0.07
N PRO A 582 -11.35 -4.55 -0.82
CA PRO A 582 -11.43 -4.35 -2.28
C PRO A 582 -12.41 -3.26 -2.75
N ARG A 583 -13.54 -3.06 -2.05
CA ARG A 583 -14.53 -2.02 -2.34
C ARG A 583 -13.94 -0.60 -2.38
N PHE A 584 -12.83 -0.36 -1.66
CA PHE A 584 -12.15 0.94 -1.60
C PHE A 584 -11.05 1.13 -2.66
N LYS A 585 -10.86 0.17 -3.58
CA LYS A 585 -9.80 0.21 -4.61
C LYS A 585 -10.23 0.93 -5.90
N HIS A 586 -11.18 1.87 -5.78
CA HIS A 586 -11.73 2.70 -6.86
C HIS A 586 -12.25 1.83 -8.04
N LEU A 587 -13.23 0.97 -7.76
CA LEU A 587 -13.77 -0.01 -8.72
C LEU A 587 -14.64 0.63 -9.81
N ASP A 588 -15.27 1.76 -9.49
CA ASP A 588 -16.11 2.58 -10.36
C ASP A 588 -15.29 3.44 -11.36
N ARG A 589 -13.97 3.56 -11.17
CA ARG A 589 -13.04 4.36 -11.99
C ARG A 589 -13.31 4.38 -13.48
N ARG A 590 -13.19 5.58 -14.09
CA ARG A 590 -13.42 5.80 -15.53
C ARG A 590 -12.25 5.32 -16.37
N LYS A 591 -11.03 5.60 -15.93
CA LYS A 591 -9.76 5.20 -16.56
C LYS A 591 -9.20 3.94 -15.88
N VAL A 592 -8.28 3.23 -16.53
CA VAL A 592 -7.71 1.99 -15.95
C VAL A 592 -6.80 2.22 -14.73
N CYS A 593 -6.21 3.41 -14.63
CA CYS A 593 -5.38 3.83 -13.50
C CYS A 593 -6.22 4.12 -12.25
N GLN A 594 -5.76 3.70 -11.07
CA GLN A 594 -6.48 3.86 -9.81
C GLN A 594 -6.61 5.32 -9.30
N GLY A 595 -5.83 6.27 -9.83
CA GLY A 595 -5.85 7.67 -9.42
C GLY A 595 -7.18 8.41 -9.68
N PRO A 596 -7.30 9.68 -9.28
CA PRO A 596 -8.45 10.53 -9.57
C PRO A 596 -8.80 10.55 -11.06
N ASP A 597 -10.09 10.53 -11.41
CA ASP A 597 -10.54 10.50 -12.80
C ASP A 597 -10.11 11.72 -13.64
N GLU A 598 -9.78 12.85 -13.01
CA GLU A 598 -9.28 14.05 -13.68
C GLU A 598 -7.76 14.00 -13.95
N ASP A 599 -7.02 13.11 -13.27
CA ASP A 599 -5.57 12.95 -13.49
C ASP A 599 -5.27 12.20 -14.81
N PRO A 600 -4.09 12.44 -15.43
CA PRO A 600 -3.69 11.72 -16.63
C PRO A 600 -3.41 10.24 -16.33
N CYS A 601 -4.03 9.32 -17.07
CA CYS A 601 -3.76 7.90 -16.96
C CYS A 601 -2.84 7.45 -18.09
N VAL A 602 -1.54 7.40 -17.81
CA VAL A 602 -0.54 6.96 -18.80
C VAL A 602 -0.56 5.43 -18.90
N ILE A 603 -0.87 4.93 -20.09
CA ILE A 603 -0.82 3.51 -20.44
C ILE A 603 0.51 3.26 -21.16
N LYS A 604 1.34 2.37 -20.59
CA LYS A 604 2.66 2.04 -21.15
C LYS A 604 2.52 0.99 -22.24
N ASP A 605 2.96 1.33 -23.45
CA ASP A 605 2.99 0.42 -24.60
C ASP A 605 4.30 -0.39 -24.68
N TRP A 606 5.06 -0.53 -23.58
CA TRP A 606 6.27 -1.35 -23.49
C TRP A 606 6.55 -1.74 -22.04
N VAL A 607 7.47 -2.68 -21.84
CA VAL A 607 7.83 -3.19 -20.51
C VAL A 607 9.35 -3.21 -20.32
N GLY A 608 9.86 -2.30 -19.49
CA GLY A 608 11.27 -2.19 -19.09
C GLY A 608 11.90 -0.82 -19.32
N GLU A 609 13.23 -0.74 -19.17
CA GLU A 609 14.03 0.50 -19.23
C GLU A 609 14.05 1.18 -20.61
N LYS A 610 13.85 0.43 -21.70
CA LYS A 610 13.91 0.91 -23.09
C LYS A 610 12.90 0.20 -23.97
N MET A 611 12.23 0.95 -24.83
CA MET A 611 11.55 0.41 -26.02
C MET A 611 12.57 -0.34 -26.88
N ARG A 612 12.38 -1.65 -27.10
CA ARG A 612 13.25 -2.39 -28.02
C ARG A 612 13.01 -1.94 -29.45
N LEU A 613 14.09 -1.68 -30.19
CA LEU A 613 14.03 -1.43 -31.62
C LEU A 613 13.41 -2.66 -32.32
N LYS A 614 12.40 -2.44 -33.17
CA LYS A 614 11.75 -3.50 -33.96
C LYS A 614 12.79 -4.41 -34.61
N ARG A 615 12.83 -5.69 -34.21
CA ARG A 615 13.45 -6.73 -35.03
C ARG A 615 12.70 -6.72 -36.36
N LEU A 616 13.38 -6.41 -37.46
CA LEU A 616 12.83 -6.70 -38.78
C LEU A 616 12.54 -8.21 -38.82
N SER A 617 11.29 -8.56 -39.08
CA SER A 617 10.92 -9.90 -39.50
C SER A 617 11.76 -10.24 -40.74
N ASN A 618 12.64 -11.24 -40.65
CA ASN A 618 13.27 -11.78 -41.84
C ASN A 618 12.14 -12.18 -42.81
N PRO A 619 12.13 -11.68 -44.06
CA PRO A 619 11.15 -12.12 -45.03
C PRO A 619 11.29 -13.64 -45.21
N GLN A 620 10.16 -14.34 -45.33
CA GLN A 620 10.19 -15.77 -45.63
C GLN A 620 11.01 -16.02 -46.90
N PRO A 621 11.78 -17.11 -46.96
CA PRO A 621 12.47 -17.48 -48.18
C PRO A 621 11.41 -17.74 -49.27
N HIS A 622 11.43 -16.92 -50.32
CA HIS A 622 10.56 -17.08 -51.48
C HIS A 622 10.68 -18.51 -52.03
N GLU A 623 9.54 -19.14 -52.31
CA GLU A 623 9.49 -20.28 -53.21
C GLU A 623 10.05 -19.83 -54.58
N ASN A 624 11.17 -20.42 -54.98
CA ASN A 624 11.72 -20.19 -56.32
C ASN A 624 10.88 -20.98 -57.33
N PRO A 625 10.36 -20.34 -58.40
CA PRO A 625 9.68 -21.07 -59.47
C PRO A 625 10.70 -21.75 -60.39
N VAL A 626 10.54 -23.06 -60.59
CA VAL A 626 11.08 -23.85 -61.71
C VAL A 626 10.01 -24.82 -62.18
#